data_AF-F9S6J1-F1
#
_entry.id   AF-F9S6J1-F1
#
_cell.length_a   1.000
_cell.length_b   1.000
_cell.length_c   1.000
_cell.angle_alpha   90.00
_cell.angle_beta   90.00
_cell.angle_gamma   90.00
#
_symmetry.space_group_name_H-M   'P 1'
#
loop_
_entity.id
_entity.type
_entity.pdbx_description
1 polymer ?
#
loop_
_entity_poly.entity_id
_entity_poly.type
_entity_poly.pdbx_seq_one_letter_code
_entity_poly.pdbx_strand_id
1 'polypeptide(L)'
;MICFFIFSVYTHMALLKFISDDDLFHEVRLLVKKTIIKRNKAEKDFNKNVVDPFCSLFEAPAFANHEAWRSAELMRQTQKTIQNHVGTFHQQILGHVVGWEDLGVGAVVDLKNIDRKIIAEVKNKYSTVTGGDLSNKYKSLENLVKPKHSGFKGFTAYFVQIIPRKPERYNEPFTPSDKETGDLCPANDL
;
A
#
# COMPACT_ATOMS: atom_id res chain seq x y z
N MET A 1 -39.33 -18.92 40.85
CA MET A 1 -39.11 -18.29 39.54
C MET A 1 -37.64 -18.49 39.19
N ILE A 2 -37.33 -19.47 38.34
CA ILE A 2 -35.94 -19.83 38.00
C ILE A 2 -35.58 -19.07 36.72
N CYS A 3 -34.64 -18.13 36.85
CA CYS A 3 -34.13 -17.35 35.72
C CYS A 3 -32.97 -18.14 35.08
N PHE A 4 -33.20 -18.71 33.90
CA PHE A 4 -32.13 -19.31 33.10
C PHE A 4 -31.44 -18.21 32.30
N PHE A 5 -30.29 -17.73 32.78
CA PHE A 5 -29.33 -17.05 31.93
C PHE A 5 -28.54 -18.10 31.17
N ILE A 6 -28.98 -18.43 29.96
CA ILE A 6 -28.14 -19.14 29.00
C ILE A 6 -27.12 -18.12 28.49
N PHE A 7 -25.97 -18.02 29.16
CA PHE A 7 -24.79 -17.43 28.56
C PHE A 7 -24.29 -18.39 27.48
N SER A 8 -24.85 -18.24 26.28
CA SER A 8 -24.25 -18.83 25.09
C SER A 8 -22.97 -18.04 24.80
N VAL A 9 -21.87 -18.44 25.42
CA VAL A 9 -20.52 -18.01 25.04
C VAL A 9 -20.15 -18.72 23.74
N TYR A 10 -20.83 -18.38 22.65
CA TYR A 10 -20.17 -18.40 21.36
C TYR A 10 -19.23 -17.20 21.36
N THR A 11 -18.01 -17.41 21.88
CA THR A 11 -16.92 -16.47 21.67
C THR A 11 -16.70 -16.37 20.17
N HIS A 12 -17.22 -15.30 19.57
CA HIS A 12 -16.92 -14.94 18.19
C HIS A 12 -15.40 -14.75 18.12
N MET A 13 -14.68 -15.72 17.52
CA MET A 13 -13.26 -15.60 17.30
C MET A 13 -13.06 -14.59 16.18
N ALA A 14 -12.58 -13.40 16.51
CA ALA A 14 -12.21 -12.39 15.51
C ALA A 14 -11.25 -13.00 14.48
N LEU A 15 -11.47 -12.69 13.19
CA LEU A 15 -10.65 -13.20 12.10
C LEU A 15 -9.21 -12.72 12.21
N LEU A 16 -9.03 -11.48 12.66
CA LEU A 16 -7.74 -10.85 12.90
C LEU A 16 -7.73 -10.19 14.29
N LYS A 17 -6.60 -10.27 14.98
CA LYS A 17 -6.47 -9.78 16.36
C LYS A 17 -6.36 -8.24 16.48
N PHE A 18 -6.15 -7.54 15.37
CA PHE A 18 -5.76 -6.13 15.36
C PHE A 18 -6.79 -5.19 14.70
N ILE A 19 -7.88 -5.73 14.16
CA ILE A 19 -8.96 -5.01 13.50
C ILE A 19 -10.28 -5.72 13.81
N SER A 20 -11.38 -4.97 13.92
CA SER A 20 -12.70 -5.57 14.09
C SER A 20 -13.14 -6.31 12.82
N ASP A 21 -13.97 -7.34 12.97
CA ASP A 21 -14.51 -8.04 11.79
C ASP A 21 -15.38 -7.10 10.93
N ASP A 22 -16.09 -6.15 11.55
CA ASP A 22 -16.92 -5.16 10.85
C ASP A 22 -16.09 -4.22 9.96
N ASP A 23 -14.99 -3.67 10.48
CA ASP A 23 -14.09 -2.81 9.72
C ASP A 23 -13.37 -3.59 8.61
N LEU A 24 -12.92 -4.82 8.91
CA LEU A 24 -12.33 -5.70 7.92
C LEU A 24 -13.30 -5.97 6.76
N PHE A 25 -14.54 -6.37 7.08
CA PHE A 25 -15.54 -6.62 6.05
C PHE A 25 -15.96 -5.35 5.31
N HIS A 26 -15.99 -4.20 5.99
CA HIS A 26 -16.23 -2.90 5.37
C HIS A 26 -15.19 -2.61 4.28
N GLU A 27 -13.91 -2.68 4.62
CA GLU A 27 -12.82 -2.39 3.69
C GLU A 27 -12.75 -3.40 2.54
N VAL A 28 -13.01 -4.69 2.80
CA VAL A 28 -13.09 -5.72 1.75
C VAL A 28 -14.23 -5.41 0.77
N ARG A 29 -15.42 -5.04 1.26
CA ARG A 29 -16.55 -4.65 0.41
C ARG A 29 -16.22 -3.42 -0.43
N LEU A 30 -15.58 -2.40 0.16
CA LEU A 30 -15.16 -1.21 -0.57
C LEU A 30 -14.16 -1.54 -1.68
N LEU A 31 -13.17 -2.37 -1.40
CA LEU A 31 -12.19 -2.82 -2.39
C LEU A 31 -12.88 -3.55 -3.55
N VAL A 32 -13.71 -4.56 -3.27
CA VAL A 32 -14.43 -5.33 -4.29
C VAL A 32 -15.34 -4.43 -5.14
N LYS A 33 -16.05 -3.49 -4.51
CA LYS A 33 -16.89 -2.54 -5.25
C LYS A 33 -16.05 -1.66 -6.18
N LYS A 34 -14.91 -1.12 -5.71
CA LYS A 34 -13.99 -0.32 -6.51
C LYS A 34 -13.44 -1.13 -7.69
N THR A 35 -13.05 -2.39 -7.49
CA THR A 35 -12.50 -3.23 -8.57
C THR A 35 -13.54 -3.56 -9.63
N ILE A 36 -14.78 -3.89 -9.27
CA ILE A 36 -15.88 -4.15 -10.23
C ILE A 36 -16.17 -2.92 -11.08
N ILE A 37 -16.34 -1.74 -10.44
CA ILE A 37 -16.61 -0.48 -11.17
C ILE A 37 -15.48 -0.18 -12.16
N LYS A 38 -14.22 -0.37 -11.74
CA LYS A 38 -13.05 -0.11 -12.59
C LYS A 38 -12.93 -1.10 -13.74
N ARG A 39 -13.17 -2.40 -13.51
CA ARG A 39 -13.19 -3.40 -14.57
C ARG A 39 -14.20 -3.04 -15.66
N ASN A 40 -15.44 -2.72 -15.26
CA ASN A 40 -16.49 -2.31 -16.20
C ASN A 40 -16.15 -1.02 -16.97
N LYS A 41 -15.38 -0.11 -16.36
CA LYS A 41 -14.90 1.11 -17.01
C LYS A 41 -13.73 0.86 -17.96
N ALA A 42 -12.81 -0.03 -17.59
CA ALA A 42 -11.62 -0.36 -18.39
C ALA A 42 -12.00 -0.90 -19.78
N GLU A 43 -13.04 -1.75 -19.85
CA GLU A 43 -13.57 -2.25 -21.13
C GLU A 43 -14.03 -1.10 -22.05
N LYS A 44 -14.69 -0.09 -21.49
CA LYS A 44 -15.20 1.08 -22.23
C LYS A 44 -14.10 2.06 -22.64
N ASP A 45 -13.08 2.20 -21.79
CA ASP A 45 -12.02 3.19 -21.92
C ASP A 45 -10.73 2.61 -22.53
N PHE A 46 -10.75 1.36 -23.02
CA PHE A 46 -9.56 0.70 -23.56
C PHE A 46 -8.80 1.55 -24.58
N ASN A 47 -9.51 2.19 -25.52
CA ASN A 47 -8.93 3.03 -26.56
C ASN A 47 -8.51 4.44 -26.09
N LYS A 48 -8.81 4.82 -24.83
CA LYS A 48 -8.38 6.11 -24.26
C LYS A 48 -7.00 6.03 -23.63
N ASN A 49 -6.60 4.83 -23.21
CA ASN A 49 -5.27 4.61 -22.67
C ASN A 49 -4.26 4.48 -23.81
N VAL A 50 -3.13 5.18 -23.68
CA VAL A 50 -2.04 5.06 -24.66
C VAL A 50 -1.46 3.65 -24.57
N VAL A 51 -1.54 2.92 -25.67
CA VAL A 51 -0.90 1.62 -25.86
C VAL A 51 0.47 1.84 -26.48
N ASP A 52 1.50 1.13 -26.00
CA ASP A 52 2.84 1.18 -26.58
C ASP A 52 2.87 0.32 -27.86
N PRO A 53 3.02 0.93 -29.06
CA PRO A 53 3.01 0.18 -30.31
C PRO A 53 4.25 -0.69 -30.50
N PHE A 54 5.39 -0.35 -29.88
CA PHE A 54 6.63 -1.12 -30.00
C PHE A 54 6.57 -2.38 -29.15
N CYS A 55 6.17 -2.27 -27.87
CA CYS A 55 5.94 -3.46 -27.04
C CYS A 55 4.88 -4.38 -27.67
N SER A 56 3.78 -3.80 -28.16
CA SER A 56 2.71 -4.56 -28.81
C SER A 56 3.20 -5.34 -30.03
N LEU A 57 4.09 -4.76 -30.85
CA LEU A 57 4.68 -5.42 -32.01
C LEU A 57 5.47 -6.67 -31.63
N PHE A 58 6.24 -6.62 -30.54
CA PHE A 58 7.04 -7.76 -30.07
C PHE A 58 6.23 -8.77 -29.26
N GLU A 59 5.11 -8.36 -28.64
CA GLU A 59 4.21 -9.24 -27.92
C GLU A 59 3.22 -9.98 -28.83
N ALA A 60 2.81 -9.38 -29.96
CA ALA A 60 1.79 -9.93 -30.85
C ALA A 60 2.01 -11.41 -31.27
N PRO A 61 3.24 -11.88 -31.58
CA PRO A 61 3.47 -13.29 -31.91
C PRO A 61 3.16 -14.29 -30.78
N ALA A 62 3.11 -13.84 -29.52
CA ALA A 62 2.79 -14.70 -28.38
C ALA A 62 1.28 -15.01 -28.25
N PHE A 63 0.44 -14.38 -29.06
CA PHE A 63 -1.02 -14.52 -29.00
C PHE A 63 -1.57 -15.16 -30.27
N ALA A 64 -2.61 -15.98 -30.11
CA ALA A 64 -3.25 -16.66 -31.22
C ALA A 64 -3.94 -15.69 -32.21
N ASN A 65 -4.38 -14.52 -31.74
CA ASN A 65 -5.01 -13.49 -32.54
C ASN A 65 -5.04 -12.14 -31.79
N HIS A 66 -5.46 -11.09 -32.50
CA HIS A 66 -5.58 -9.74 -31.96
C HIS A 66 -6.51 -9.63 -30.74
N GLU A 67 -7.63 -10.35 -30.71
CA GLU A 67 -8.57 -10.31 -29.58
C GLU A 67 -7.99 -10.91 -28.30
N ALA A 68 -7.18 -11.98 -28.43
CA ALA A 68 -6.47 -12.57 -27.30
C ALA A 68 -5.43 -11.59 -26.71
N TRP A 69 -4.65 -10.94 -27.57
CA TRP A 69 -3.71 -9.89 -27.14
C TRP A 69 -4.46 -8.72 -26.49
N ARG A 70 -5.54 -8.22 -27.12
CA ARG A 70 -6.35 -7.12 -26.60
C ARG A 70 -6.91 -7.43 -25.20
N SER A 71 -7.41 -8.65 -25.01
CA SER A 71 -7.94 -9.09 -23.72
C SER A 71 -6.84 -9.14 -22.64
N ALA A 72 -5.64 -9.58 -23.00
CA ALA A 72 -4.49 -9.58 -22.11
C ALA A 72 -4.04 -8.16 -21.75
N GLU A 73 -3.98 -7.24 -22.72
CA GLU A 73 -3.61 -5.84 -22.47
C GLU A 73 -4.65 -5.12 -21.60
N LEU A 74 -5.94 -5.37 -21.83
CA LEU A 74 -7.02 -4.86 -21.00
C LEU A 74 -6.89 -5.37 -19.55
N MET A 75 -6.58 -6.66 -19.39
CA MET A 75 -6.34 -7.26 -18.07
C MET A 75 -5.13 -6.63 -17.39
N ARG A 76 -4.03 -6.40 -18.10
CA ARG A 76 -2.81 -5.74 -17.59
C ARG A 76 -3.10 -4.33 -17.07
N GLN A 77 -3.84 -3.52 -17.84
CA GLN A 77 -4.25 -2.17 -17.43
C GLN A 77 -5.17 -2.20 -16.19
N THR A 78 -6.10 -3.15 -16.16
CA THR A 78 -7.02 -3.37 -15.02
C THR A 78 -6.24 -3.77 -13.77
N GLN A 79 -5.27 -4.68 -13.90
CA GLN A 79 -4.44 -5.15 -12.80
C GLN A 79 -3.64 -4.01 -12.15
N LYS A 80 -3.08 -3.09 -12.94
CA LYS A 80 -2.38 -1.90 -12.42
C LYS A 80 -3.30 -1.05 -11.53
N THR A 81 -4.55 -0.87 -11.95
CA THR A 81 -5.56 -0.13 -11.18
C THR A 81 -5.97 -0.85 -9.90
N ILE A 82 -6.18 -2.17 -9.98
CA ILE A 82 -6.47 -3.01 -8.82
C ILE A 82 -5.33 -2.94 -7.80
N GLN A 83 -4.08 -3.01 -8.25
CA GLN A 83 -2.91 -2.91 -7.38
C GLN A 83 -2.87 -1.59 -6.61
N ASN A 84 -3.25 -0.47 -7.23
CA ASN A 84 -3.38 0.81 -6.53
C ASN A 84 -4.46 0.76 -5.45
N HIS A 85 -5.62 0.18 -5.76
CA HIS A 85 -6.70 0.01 -4.77
C HIS A 85 -6.33 -0.93 -3.62
N VAL A 86 -5.53 -1.97 -3.88
CA VAL A 86 -4.97 -2.83 -2.82
C VAL A 86 -4.02 -2.05 -1.91
N GLY A 87 -3.22 -1.13 -2.47
CA GLY A 87 -2.40 -0.21 -1.68
C GLY A 87 -3.24 0.63 -0.71
N THR A 88 -4.28 1.29 -1.22
CA THR A 88 -5.21 2.06 -0.37
C THR A 88 -5.91 1.16 0.66
N PHE A 89 -6.32 -0.04 0.26
CA PHE A 89 -6.93 -1.01 1.18
C PHE A 89 -6.01 -1.34 2.36
N HIS A 90 -4.72 -1.59 2.13
CA HIS A 90 -3.78 -1.84 3.23
C HIS A 90 -3.60 -0.63 4.15
N GLN A 91 -3.54 0.58 3.59
CA GLN A 91 -3.49 1.82 4.36
C GLN A 91 -4.74 1.95 5.26
N GLN A 92 -5.94 1.75 4.71
CA GLN A 92 -7.20 1.83 5.47
C GLN A 92 -7.29 0.75 6.56
N ILE A 93 -6.92 -0.50 6.26
CA ILE A 93 -6.88 -1.60 7.25
C ILE A 93 -5.95 -1.25 8.42
N LEU A 94 -4.77 -0.67 8.13
CA LEU A 94 -3.84 -0.25 9.17
C LEU A 94 -4.35 0.98 9.95
N GLY A 95 -5.14 1.86 9.32
CA GLY A 95 -5.81 2.98 9.98
C GLY A 95 -6.89 2.55 10.98
N HIS A 96 -7.46 1.36 10.84
CA HIS A 96 -8.41 0.79 11.82
C HIS A 96 -7.71 0.14 13.02
N VAL A 97 -6.38 0.00 13.00
CA VAL A 97 -5.63 -0.55 14.13
C VAL A 97 -5.60 0.48 15.26
N VAL A 98 -5.87 0.04 16.50
CA VAL A 98 -5.89 0.92 17.68
C VAL A 98 -4.62 1.78 17.77
N GLY A 99 -4.83 3.10 17.88
CA GLY A 99 -3.78 4.11 17.99
C GLY A 99 -3.18 4.57 16.65
N TRP A 100 -3.56 3.94 15.53
CA TRP A 100 -3.19 4.38 14.19
C TRP A 100 -4.29 5.23 13.56
N GLU A 101 -3.87 6.12 12.67
CA GLU A 101 -4.72 7.01 11.91
C GLU A 101 -4.29 6.96 10.44
N ASP A 102 -5.25 6.71 9.54
CA ASP A 102 -5.10 6.88 8.10
C ASP A 102 -5.20 8.36 7.74
N LEU A 103 -4.13 8.92 7.16
CA LEU A 103 -4.09 10.33 6.74
C LEU A 103 -4.70 10.57 5.35
N GLY A 104 -5.09 9.50 4.65
CA GLY A 104 -5.71 9.53 3.33
C GLY A 104 -4.72 9.70 2.17
N VAL A 105 -5.26 9.63 0.97
CA VAL A 105 -4.48 9.73 -0.28
C VAL A 105 -4.04 11.17 -0.52
N GLY A 106 -2.76 11.38 -0.79
CA GLY A 106 -2.18 12.70 -1.07
C GLY A 106 -1.69 13.43 0.18
N ALA A 107 -1.83 12.84 1.36
CA ALA A 107 -1.11 13.26 2.55
C ALA A 107 0.40 13.06 2.39
N VAL A 108 1.17 13.70 3.28
CA VAL A 108 2.64 13.69 3.22
C VAL A 108 3.22 12.31 3.57
N VAL A 109 2.49 11.53 4.37
CA VAL A 109 2.71 10.13 4.75
C VAL A 109 1.36 9.44 4.87
N ASP A 110 1.33 8.11 4.80
CA ASP A 110 0.08 7.35 4.73
C ASP A 110 -0.55 7.17 6.12
N LEU A 111 0.27 6.93 7.16
CA LEU A 111 -0.19 6.58 8.50
C LEU A 111 0.52 7.36 9.60
N LYS A 112 -0.18 7.57 10.72
CA LYS A 112 0.35 8.22 11.93
C LYS A 112 -0.11 7.48 13.18
N ASN A 113 0.78 7.40 14.18
CA ASN A 113 0.47 6.97 15.54
C ASN A 113 1.08 7.98 16.51
N ILE A 114 0.25 8.72 17.22
CA ILE A 114 0.69 9.82 18.10
C ILE A 114 1.33 9.28 19.37
N ASP A 115 0.73 8.26 19.98
CA ASP A 115 1.18 7.68 21.26
C ASP A 115 2.59 7.10 21.14
N ARG A 116 2.86 6.42 20.02
CA ARG A 116 4.18 5.84 19.70
C ARG A 116 5.11 6.83 19.01
N LYS A 117 4.62 8.02 18.65
CA LYS A 117 5.32 9.01 17.82
C LYS A 117 5.86 8.39 16.53
N ILE A 118 5.02 7.69 15.79
CA ILE A 118 5.38 7.07 14.51
C ILE A 118 4.62 7.71 13.36
N ILE A 119 5.32 7.94 12.25
CA ILE A 119 4.71 8.15 10.93
C ILE A 119 5.20 7.08 9.97
N ALA A 120 4.37 6.67 9.02
CA ALA A 120 4.74 5.64 8.06
C ALA A 120 4.28 5.95 6.64
N GLU A 121 5.19 5.76 5.68
CA GLU A 121 4.88 5.61 4.26
C GLU A 121 4.78 4.11 3.97
N VAL A 122 3.66 3.65 3.43
CA VAL A 122 3.35 2.25 3.18
C VAL A 122 3.43 1.95 1.68
N LYS A 123 4.13 0.88 1.33
CA LYS A 123 4.14 0.30 -0.01
C LYS A 123 3.52 -1.08 0.01
N ASN A 124 2.62 -1.32 -0.93
CA ASN A 124 1.94 -2.60 -1.09
C ASN A 124 2.93 -3.76 -1.26
N LYS A 125 3.98 -3.57 -2.06
CA LYS A 125 5.04 -4.56 -2.26
C LYS A 125 6.40 -3.91 -2.45
N TYR A 126 7.45 -4.67 -2.17
CA TYR A 126 8.78 -4.36 -2.65
C TYR A 126 8.73 -4.20 -4.17
N SER A 127 9.22 -3.06 -4.64
CA SER A 127 9.49 -2.84 -6.06
C SER A 127 10.98 -2.61 -6.25
N THR A 128 11.48 -2.93 -7.43
CA THR A 128 12.80 -2.52 -7.93
C THR A 128 12.80 -1.02 -8.21
N VAL A 129 12.54 -0.23 -7.17
CA VAL A 129 12.67 1.22 -7.20
C VAL A 129 14.16 1.51 -7.36
N THR A 130 14.52 2.44 -8.24
CA THR A 130 15.94 2.79 -8.40
C THR A 130 16.45 3.45 -7.12
N GLY A 131 17.74 3.29 -6.79
CA GLY A 131 18.29 3.84 -5.53
C GLY A 131 17.98 5.34 -5.31
N GLY A 132 17.94 6.13 -6.39
CA GLY A 132 17.64 7.57 -6.30
C GLY A 132 16.21 7.90 -5.86
N ASP A 133 15.24 7.08 -6.23
CA ASP A 133 13.86 7.29 -5.76
C ASP A 133 13.73 6.93 -4.27
N LEU A 134 14.52 5.96 -3.79
CA LEU A 134 14.56 5.60 -2.37
C LEU A 134 15.29 6.66 -1.54
N SER A 135 16.41 7.21 -2.00
CA SER A 135 17.10 8.30 -1.30
C SER A 135 16.25 9.57 -1.24
N ASN A 136 15.49 9.88 -2.29
CA ASN A 136 14.50 10.96 -2.28
C ASN A 136 13.40 10.73 -1.24
N LYS A 137 12.92 9.47 -1.10
CA LYS A 137 11.97 9.10 -0.06
C LYS A 137 12.56 9.21 1.34
N TYR A 138 13.81 8.78 1.53
CA TYR A 138 14.54 8.98 2.78
C TYR A 138 14.58 10.47 3.16
N LYS A 139 15.07 11.33 2.26
CA LYS A 139 15.16 12.79 2.48
C LYS A 139 13.79 13.40 2.78
N SER A 140 12.75 12.95 2.07
CA SER A 140 11.38 13.41 2.29
C SER A 140 10.88 13.08 3.69
N LEU A 141 11.06 11.83 4.16
CA LEU A 141 10.67 11.40 5.51
C LEU A 141 11.51 12.08 6.59
N GLU A 142 12.82 12.22 6.36
CA GLU A 142 13.74 12.90 7.27
C GLU A 142 13.34 14.37 7.51
N ASN A 143 12.93 15.06 6.45
CA ASN A 143 12.41 16.44 6.52
C ASN A 143 11.11 16.57 7.30
N LEU A 144 10.40 15.48 7.57
CA LEU A 144 9.23 15.50 8.45
C LEU A 144 9.60 15.37 9.91
N VAL A 145 10.71 14.72 10.26
CA VAL A 145 10.99 14.40 11.66
C VAL A 145 12.13 15.21 12.27
N LYS A 146 13.08 15.71 11.46
CA LYS A 146 14.25 16.46 11.94
C LYS A 146 14.02 17.97 12.17
N PRO A 147 13.35 18.72 11.27
CA PRO A 147 13.28 20.18 11.39
C PRO A 147 12.60 20.64 12.68
N LYS A 148 13.15 21.71 13.30
CA LYS A 148 12.65 22.24 14.59
C LYS A 148 11.17 22.64 14.54
N HIS A 149 10.69 23.08 13.40
CA HIS A 149 9.33 23.58 13.18
C HIS A 149 8.38 22.50 12.65
N SER A 150 8.84 21.25 12.47
CA SER A 150 7.97 20.20 11.97
C SER A 150 6.95 19.75 13.03
N GLY A 151 5.72 19.50 12.61
CA GLY A 151 4.67 18.91 13.44
C GLY A 151 4.96 17.47 13.87
N PHE A 152 5.87 16.77 13.18
CA PHE A 152 6.33 15.42 13.54
C PHE A 152 7.73 15.42 14.18
N LYS A 153 8.16 16.55 14.75
CA LYS A 153 9.44 16.60 15.44
C LYS A 153 9.52 15.57 16.56
N GLY A 154 10.57 14.76 16.54
CA GLY A 154 10.79 13.69 17.52
C GLY A 154 9.91 12.46 17.30
N PHE A 155 9.29 12.34 16.13
CA PHE A 155 8.70 11.10 15.64
C PHE A 155 9.76 10.24 14.94
N THR A 156 9.49 8.94 14.85
CA THR A 156 10.22 7.99 14.02
C THR A 156 9.44 7.75 12.73
N ALA A 157 10.10 7.94 11.58
CA ALA A 157 9.51 7.69 10.27
C ALA A 157 9.85 6.28 9.78
N TYR A 158 8.84 5.54 9.34
CA TYR A 158 8.97 4.19 8.78
C TYR A 158 8.67 4.19 7.28
N PHE A 159 9.49 3.47 6.52
CA PHE A 159 9.18 3.09 5.15
C PHE A 159 8.79 1.60 5.13
N VAL A 160 7.49 1.34 5.07
CA VAL A 160 6.90 0.01 5.30
C VAL A 160 6.63 -0.68 3.97
N GLN A 161 6.95 -1.97 3.88
CA GLN A 161 6.65 -2.81 2.72
C GLN A 161 5.80 -4.00 3.17
N ILE A 162 4.53 -4.02 2.76
CA ILE A 162 3.58 -5.07 3.17
C ILE A 162 4.00 -6.44 2.62
N ILE A 163 4.35 -6.51 1.33
CA ILE A 163 4.94 -7.69 0.71
C ILE A 163 6.44 -7.44 0.54
N PRO A 164 7.30 -7.97 1.42
CA PRO A 164 8.75 -7.78 1.36
C PRO A 164 9.40 -8.53 0.17
N ARG A 165 10.66 -8.19 -0.14
CA ARG A 165 11.45 -8.86 -1.19
C ARG A 165 11.64 -10.36 -0.92
N LYS A 166 11.84 -10.70 0.35
CA LYS A 166 11.98 -12.07 0.83
C LYS A 166 10.96 -12.31 1.95
N PRO A 167 10.52 -13.55 2.21
CA PRO A 167 9.46 -13.84 3.18
C PRO A 167 9.78 -13.43 4.63
N GLU A 168 11.05 -13.23 4.96
CA GLU A 168 11.48 -12.86 6.30
C GLU A 168 10.98 -11.45 6.67
N ARG A 169 10.45 -11.34 7.89
CA ARG A 169 10.12 -10.04 8.48
C ARG A 169 11.41 -9.36 8.92
N TYR A 170 11.53 -8.08 8.62
CA TYR A 170 12.66 -7.27 9.03
C TYR A 170 12.18 -5.92 9.57
N ASN A 171 13.02 -5.34 10.41
CA ASN A 171 12.89 -3.98 10.92
C ASN A 171 14.32 -3.44 11.06
N GLU A 172 14.79 -2.80 10.00
CA GLU A 172 16.18 -2.39 9.83
C GLU A 172 16.22 -0.89 9.49
N PRO A 173 17.31 -0.18 9.81
CA PRO A 173 17.49 1.20 9.40
C PRO A 173 17.31 1.38 7.89
N PHE A 174 16.46 2.32 7.49
CA PHE A 174 16.23 2.62 6.08
C PHE A 174 17.36 3.51 5.55
N THR A 175 18.39 2.89 4.97
CA THR A 175 19.63 3.56 4.51
C THR A 175 19.86 3.33 3.00
N PRO A 176 19.00 3.85 2.12
CA PRO A 176 19.16 3.66 0.67
C PRO A 176 20.43 4.34 0.14
N SER A 177 20.96 3.86 -0.98
CA SER A 177 22.08 4.50 -1.67
C SER A 177 21.64 5.83 -2.29
N ASP A 178 22.41 6.89 -2.01
CA ASP A 178 22.24 8.20 -2.61
C ASP A 178 23.12 8.30 -3.86
N LYS A 179 22.47 8.53 -5.02
CA LYS A 179 23.15 8.65 -6.30
C LYS A 179 23.97 9.94 -6.42
N GLU A 180 23.64 10.98 -5.66
CA GLU A 180 24.33 12.27 -5.72
C GLU A 180 25.68 12.21 -5.01
N THR A 181 25.77 11.50 -3.89
CA THR A 181 26.99 11.38 -3.08
C THR A 181 27.75 10.08 -3.33
N GLY A 182 27.06 9.02 -3.77
CA GLY A 182 27.62 7.66 -3.90
C GLY A 182 27.59 6.86 -2.60
N ASP A 183 27.22 7.48 -1.48
CA ASP A 183 27.18 6.87 -0.15
C ASP A 183 25.77 6.34 0.21
N LEU A 184 25.67 5.57 1.29
CA LEU A 184 24.37 5.23 1.88
C LEU A 184 23.84 6.42 2.69
N CYS A 185 22.53 6.65 2.64
CA CYS A 185 21.89 7.58 3.56
C CYS A 185 22.19 7.18 5.03
N PRO A 186 22.45 8.14 5.93
CA PRO A 186 22.80 7.83 7.30
C PRO A 186 21.73 7.00 8.01
N ALA A 187 22.16 6.08 8.87
CA ALA A 187 21.25 5.52 9.85
C ALA A 187 20.83 6.65 10.81
N ASN A 188 19.53 6.76 11.06
CA ASN A 188 19.04 7.57 12.16
C ASN A 188 18.80 6.64 13.34
N ASP A 189 19.36 6.98 14.50
CA ASP A 189 19.13 6.23 15.72
C ASP A 189 17.62 6.28 16.07
N LEU A 190 17.08 5.11 16.46
CA LEU A 190 15.69 4.93 16.90
C LEU A 190 15.46 5.50 18.31
#